data_AF-A0A8J6A3W9-F1
#
_entry.id   AF-A0A8J6A3W9-F1
#
_cell.length_a   1.000
_cell.length_b   1.000
_cell.length_c   1.000
_cell.angle_alpha   90.00
_cell.angle_beta   90.00
_cell.angle_gamma   90.00
#
_symmetry.space_group_name_H-M   'P 1'
#
loop_
_entity.id
_entity.type
_entity.pdbx_description
1 polymer ?
#
loop_
_entity_poly.entity_id
_entity_poly.type
_entity_poly.pdbx_seq_one_letter_code
_entity_poly.pdbx_strand_id
1 'polypeptide(L)'
;RETMWSAVTGISSRQTLSALNGAGRFCILGPGAARWKDVSARNCHGFSDPGFDFEDTSLWTSGYRFDPKRYVTSPKLVRTVTKILQKPQKSCQVYLECNPGPGILTKAFVESGHKVVALESDSTFIPHLESLQNDLGGKLQVVHCDFFKMDPRNGGIVKPPIMISEMLFKDLGIEALPWKAGIPFKVIGSFPIKNEKRILWKILHDIYACTSIYKFGRIELNMFISESEYQKLVANPRTAPFYQPLSVLWQVACDIKLLHVEPGTSFDLCTQNGILEKSSYKAALNQAQQRICFVRLTPRKNLFTEHLTPINYDTFFHMTKQCFVKRSAKLIDHLPSLSPIDSKALVKRLHHFAKLRVTNMYPKDFKQLFETIECFDDYTYKWLYDDIMEE
;
A
#
# COMPACT_ATOMS: atom_id res chain seq x y z
N ARG A 1 -45.47 -18.04 -6.99
CA ARG A 1 -45.08 -19.02 -8.02
C ARG A 1 -43.59 -18.78 -8.30
N GLU A 2 -42.68 -19.04 -7.37
CA GLU A 2 -42.29 -20.33 -6.77
C GLU A 2 -41.99 -21.41 -7.80
N THR A 3 -40.70 -21.71 -7.94
CA THR A 3 -40.02 -23.02 -8.06
C THR A 3 -38.51 -22.69 -8.16
N MET A 4 -37.70 -22.69 -7.09
CA MET A 4 -37.29 -23.79 -6.22
C MET A 4 -36.66 -24.94 -7.02
N TRP A 5 -35.32 -25.02 -6.99
CA TRP A 5 -34.57 -26.24 -7.26
C TRP A 5 -33.71 -26.55 -6.04
N SER A 6 -33.99 -27.74 -5.51
CA SER A 6 -33.54 -28.30 -4.25
C SER A 6 -32.16 -28.95 -4.37
N ALA A 7 -31.48 -29.01 -3.24
CA ALA A 7 -30.25 -29.74 -2.99
C ALA A 7 -30.39 -31.26 -3.20
N VAL A 8 -29.28 -31.89 -3.62
CA VAL A 8 -29.06 -33.33 -3.46
C VAL A 8 -27.93 -33.54 -2.47
N THR A 9 -28.22 -34.35 -1.45
CA THR A 9 -27.36 -34.79 -0.37
C THR A 9 -26.61 -36.08 -0.74
N GLY A 10 -25.37 -36.21 -0.27
CA GLY A 10 -24.93 -37.40 0.48
C GLY A 10 -23.86 -38.33 -0.11
N ILE A 11 -22.96 -38.74 0.81
CA ILE A 11 -22.03 -39.91 0.81
C ILE A 11 -20.64 -39.61 0.21
N SER A 12 -19.47 -39.82 0.85
CA SER A 12 -19.07 -40.47 2.11
C SER A 12 -17.70 -39.95 2.58
N SER A 13 -17.55 -39.87 3.90
CA SER A 13 -16.32 -39.76 4.69
C SER A 13 -15.39 -40.98 4.56
N ARG A 14 -14.08 -40.76 4.34
CA ARG A 14 -12.99 -41.67 4.77
C ARG A 14 -11.83 -40.82 5.28
N GLN A 15 -11.71 -40.75 6.60
CA GLN A 15 -10.77 -41.52 7.43
C GLN A 15 -9.42 -40.81 7.61
N THR A 16 -9.38 -40.07 8.71
CA THR A 16 -8.21 -39.70 9.49
C THR A 16 -7.39 -40.93 9.84
N LEU A 17 -6.09 -40.91 9.56
CA LEU A 17 -5.12 -41.81 10.17
C LEU A 17 -4.03 -40.95 10.80
N SER A 18 -4.12 -40.84 12.13
CA SER A 18 -3.00 -40.44 12.96
C SER A 18 -2.08 -41.65 13.14
N ALA A 19 -0.78 -41.44 13.03
CA ALA A 19 0.22 -42.31 13.62
C ALA A 19 1.43 -41.46 14.02
N LEU A 20 1.66 -41.41 15.33
CA LEU A 20 2.83 -40.85 15.98
C LEU A 20 4.00 -41.84 15.90
N ASN A 21 5.20 -41.25 15.89
CA ASN A 21 6.49 -41.75 16.39
C ASN A 21 7.26 -42.82 15.60
N GLY A 22 8.48 -42.44 15.23
CA GLY A 22 9.54 -43.40 14.88
C GLY A 22 10.77 -42.72 14.27
N ALA A 23 11.67 -42.21 15.12
CA ALA A 23 13.00 -41.77 14.71
C ALA A 23 13.80 -42.95 14.14
N GLY A 24 14.18 -42.87 12.87
CA GLY A 24 15.04 -43.85 12.21
C GLY A 24 16.19 -43.14 11.49
N ARG A 25 17.36 -43.12 12.15
CA ARG A 25 18.64 -42.72 11.55
C ARG A 25 19.03 -43.76 10.50
N PHE A 26 19.22 -43.35 9.25
CA PHE A 26 20.03 -44.12 8.31
C PHE A 26 21.12 -43.23 7.71
N CYS A 27 22.34 -43.48 8.18
CA CYS A 27 23.58 -43.01 7.59
C CYS A 27 23.83 -43.80 6.30
N ILE A 28 24.06 -43.10 5.19
CA ILE A 28 24.73 -43.69 4.01
C ILE A 28 26.00 -42.87 3.79
N LEU A 29 27.15 -43.49 4.09
CA LEU A 29 28.47 -43.03 3.68
C LEU A 29 28.61 -43.16 2.15
N GLY A 30 29.15 -42.13 1.50
CA GLY A 30 29.50 -42.14 0.07
C GLY A 30 30.83 -42.85 -0.24
N PRO A 31 31.38 -42.59 -1.42
CA PRO A 31 32.83 -42.41 -1.56
C PRO A 31 33.16 -41.10 -2.30
N GLY A 32 34.14 -40.37 -1.75
CA GLY A 32 34.60 -39.09 -2.29
C GLY A 32 35.85 -39.17 -3.18
N ALA A 33 36.10 -38.06 -3.87
CA ALA A 33 37.39 -37.56 -4.36
C ALA A 33 37.11 -36.18 -4.98
N ALA A 34 37.88 -35.09 -4.85
CA ALA A 34 39.11 -34.80 -4.13
C ALA A 34 39.19 -33.28 -3.91
N ARG A 35 39.74 -32.86 -2.77
CA ARG A 35 40.12 -31.47 -2.45
C ARG A 35 41.39 -31.09 -3.20
N TRP A 36 41.42 -29.90 -3.81
CA TRP A 36 42.64 -29.13 -4.01
C TRP A 36 42.52 -27.79 -3.27
N LYS A 37 43.60 -27.44 -2.56
CA LYS A 37 43.77 -26.29 -1.65
C LYS A 37 44.22 -25.02 -2.38
N ASP A 38 43.67 -23.90 -1.91
CA ASP A 38 44.25 -22.58 -1.60
C ASP A 38 45.27 -21.83 -2.48
N VAL A 39 45.12 -20.49 -2.38
CA VAL A 39 46.02 -19.34 -2.66
C VAL A 39 45.76 -18.66 -4.03
N SER A 40 45.50 -17.35 -4.18
CA SER A 40 45.61 -16.16 -3.30
C SER A 40 44.56 -15.10 -3.65
N ALA A 41 44.20 -14.29 -2.65
CA ALA A 41 43.34 -13.13 -2.75
C ALA A 41 43.93 -12.01 -3.64
N ARG A 42 43.07 -11.40 -4.47
CA ARG A 42 43.27 -10.03 -4.97
C ARG A 42 42.02 -9.22 -4.71
N ASN A 43 42.21 -8.17 -3.92
CA ASN A 43 41.22 -7.19 -3.50
C ASN A 43 40.39 -6.64 -4.67
N CYS A 44 39.07 -6.78 -4.58
CA CYS A 44 38.11 -5.88 -5.20
C CYS A 44 37.16 -5.41 -4.10
N HIS A 45 37.45 -4.21 -3.58
CA HIS A 45 36.54 -3.50 -2.70
C HIS A 45 35.32 -3.02 -3.49
N GLY A 46 34.14 -3.34 -2.94
CA GLY A 46 33.05 -2.38 -2.81
C GLY A 46 31.99 -2.37 -3.89
N PHE A 47 30.93 -3.15 -3.70
CA PHE A 47 29.55 -2.68 -3.78
C PHE A 47 28.71 -3.58 -2.86
N SER A 48 28.38 -3.07 -1.68
CA SER A 48 27.45 -3.72 -0.76
C SER A 48 26.03 -3.51 -1.28
N ASP A 49 25.41 -4.60 -1.75
CA ASP A 49 23.96 -4.76 -1.78
C ASP A 49 23.43 -4.74 -0.35
N PRO A 50 22.30 -4.07 -0.04
CA PRO A 50 21.51 -4.43 1.11
C PRO A 50 20.56 -5.55 0.68
N GLY A 51 21.00 -6.79 0.88
CA GLY A 51 20.10 -7.92 1.03
C GLY A 51 19.14 -7.67 2.19
N PHE A 52 17.89 -8.10 2.01
CA PHE A 52 16.94 -8.18 3.11
C PHE A 52 17.37 -9.33 4.02
N ASP A 53 18.10 -9.01 5.08
CA ASP A 53 18.31 -9.94 6.19
C ASP A 53 17.04 -9.97 7.03
N PHE A 54 16.21 -11.00 6.81
CA PHE A 54 15.24 -11.46 7.79
C PHE A 54 16.01 -12.17 8.91
N GLU A 55 16.61 -11.39 9.83
CA GLU A 55 17.07 -11.96 11.09
C GLU A 55 15.86 -12.17 12.00
N ASP A 56 15.52 -13.46 12.13
CA ASP A 56 14.63 -14.05 13.11
C ASP A 56 15.05 -13.62 14.53
N THR A 57 14.52 -12.49 14.99
CA THR A 57 14.90 -11.91 16.28
C THR A 57 13.98 -12.46 17.38
N SER A 58 14.61 -13.26 18.22
CA SER A 58 14.11 -13.88 19.43
C SER A 58 13.19 -13.02 20.33
N LEU A 59 12.25 -13.73 20.95
CA LEU A 59 11.26 -13.33 21.96
C LEU A 59 11.82 -12.57 23.18
N TRP A 60 12.17 -11.28 23.14
CA TRP A 60 12.22 -10.45 24.37
C TRP A 60 11.84 -8.97 24.11
N THR A 61 10.82 -8.53 24.87
CA THR A 61 10.31 -7.16 25.12
C THR A 61 9.84 -6.29 23.94
N SER A 62 8.51 -6.31 23.70
CA SER A 62 7.76 -5.34 22.89
C SER A 62 7.83 -3.92 23.47
N GLY A 63 8.93 -3.21 23.23
CA GLY A 63 8.96 -1.76 23.26
C GLY A 63 8.27 -1.22 22.00
N TYR A 64 7.07 -0.67 22.13
CA TYR A 64 6.41 0.08 21.04
C TYR A 64 7.38 1.17 20.55
N ARG A 65 8.05 0.96 19.41
CA ARG A 65 8.91 1.99 18.82
C ARG A 65 8.05 3.15 18.34
N PHE A 66 8.26 4.32 18.96
CA PHE A 66 7.55 5.55 18.67
C PHE A 66 7.74 6.02 17.21
N ASP A 67 6.63 6.23 16.51
CA ASP A 67 6.59 6.79 15.15
C ASP A 67 6.04 8.22 15.21
N PRO A 68 6.87 9.26 14.98
CA PRO A 68 6.41 10.64 15.00
C PRO A 68 5.35 10.89 13.94
N LYS A 69 4.26 11.55 14.33
CA LYS A 69 3.13 11.90 13.46
C LYS A 69 3.15 13.40 13.15
N ARG A 70 2.56 13.77 12.01
CA ARG A 70 2.42 15.15 11.56
C ARG A 70 0.99 15.62 11.82
N TYR A 71 0.83 16.68 12.60
CA TYR A 71 -0.47 17.30 12.85
C TYR A 71 -0.57 18.64 12.11
N VAL A 72 -1.72 18.89 11.50
CA VAL A 72 -2.02 20.14 10.80
C VAL A 72 -2.48 21.17 11.82
N THR A 73 -1.57 22.06 12.23
CA THR A 73 -1.84 23.08 13.26
C THR A 73 -1.78 24.51 12.72
N SER A 74 -1.05 24.75 11.64
CA SER A 74 -0.98 26.06 10.98
C SER A 74 -2.35 26.50 10.45
N PRO A 75 -2.91 27.64 10.92
CA PRO A 75 -4.19 28.16 10.43
C PRO A 75 -4.17 28.46 8.92
N LYS A 76 -3.01 28.86 8.38
CA LYS A 76 -2.83 29.09 6.94
C LYS A 76 -2.97 27.80 6.15
N LEU A 77 -2.37 26.71 6.65
CA LEU A 77 -2.45 25.40 6.01
C LEU A 77 -3.88 24.86 6.06
N VAL A 78 -4.56 24.98 7.20
CA VAL A 78 -5.97 24.58 7.36
C VAL A 78 -6.87 25.28 6.34
N ARG A 79 -6.77 26.61 6.21
CA ARG A 79 -7.52 27.38 5.21
C ARG A 79 -7.21 26.91 3.78
N THR A 80 -5.94 26.63 3.50
CA THR A 80 -5.49 26.16 2.18
C THR A 80 -6.09 24.79 1.84
N VAL A 81 -5.95 23.81 2.74
CA VAL A 81 -6.48 22.45 2.57
C VAL A 81 -8.01 22.48 2.41
N THR A 82 -8.70 23.23 3.26
CA THR A 82 -10.16 23.38 3.20
C THR A 82 -10.58 23.95 1.85
N LYS A 83 -9.94 25.02 1.38
CA LYS A 83 -10.22 25.62 0.07
C LYS A 83 -9.95 24.68 -1.11
N ILE A 84 -8.89 23.88 -1.04
CA ILE A 84 -8.54 22.89 -2.07
C ILE A 84 -9.62 21.79 -2.18
N LEU A 85 -10.21 21.40 -1.05
CA LEU A 85 -11.21 20.32 -1.00
C LEU A 85 -12.67 20.79 -1.05
N GLN A 86 -12.92 22.10 -0.94
CA GLN A 86 -14.24 22.78 -0.99
C GLN A 86 -15.01 22.69 -2.32
N LYS A 87 -14.67 21.76 -3.23
CA LYS A 87 -15.38 21.69 -4.54
C LYS A 87 -16.89 21.48 -4.35
N PRO A 88 -17.73 22.18 -5.14
CA PRO A 88 -19.18 22.06 -5.06
C PRO A 88 -19.59 20.68 -5.56
N GLN A 89 -19.77 19.71 -4.67
CA GLN A 89 -20.19 18.37 -5.03
C GLN A 89 -21.61 18.11 -4.54
N LYS A 90 -22.49 17.79 -5.50
CA LYS A 90 -23.94 17.54 -5.36
C LYS A 90 -24.32 16.33 -4.50
N SER A 91 -23.36 15.64 -3.91
CA SER A 91 -23.60 14.46 -3.08
C SER A 91 -22.77 14.62 -1.81
N CYS A 92 -23.45 14.67 -0.67
CA CYS A 92 -22.84 14.61 0.66
C CYS A 92 -21.78 13.49 0.68
N GLN A 93 -20.50 13.85 0.80
CA GLN A 93 -19.40 12.91 0.94
C GLN A 93 -18.88 13.00 2.37
N VAL A 94 -18.85 11.86 3.04
CA VAL A 94 -18.23 11.71 4.36
C VAL A 94 -16.71 11.84 4.19
N TYR A 95 -16.07 12.60 5.06
CA TYR A 95 -14.61 12.65 5.18
C TYR A 95 -14.16 11.80 6.37
N LEU A 96 -13.22 10.90 6.14
CA LEU A 96 -12.50 10.19 7.19
C LEU A 96 -11.18 10.92 7.40
N GLU A 97 -10.98 11.51 8.57
CA GLU A 97 -9.75 12.20 8.93
C GLU A 97 -8.86 11.28 9.78
N CYS A 98 -7.67 10.98 9.28
CA CYS A 98 -6.70 10.12 9.96
C CYS A 98 -5.77 10.91 10.86
N ASN A 99 -5.73 10.55 12.15
CA ASN A 99 -4.92 11.18 13.19
C ASN A 99 -5.10 12.72 13.24
N PRO A 100 -6.32 13.20 13.50
CA PRO A 100 -6.61 14.64 13.62
C PRO A 100 -5.81 15.34 14.72
N GLY A 101 -5.39 14.61 15.77
CA GLY A 101 -4.67 15.16 16.92
C GLY A 101 -5.45 16.28 17.59
N PRO A 102 -4.93 17.53 17.64
CA PRO A 102 -5.64 18.67 18.22
C PRO A 102 -6.98 19.03 17.56
N GLY A 103 -7.37 18.42 16.43
CA GLY A 103 -8.69 18.60 15.83
C GLY A 103 -8.92 19.94 15.12
N ILE A 104 -7.86 20.71 14.84
CA ILE A 104 -7.95 22.03 14.18
C ILE A 104 -8.50 21.88 12.75
N LEU A 105 -8.00 20.88 12.00
CA LEU A 105 -8.49 20.58 10.66
C LEU A 105 -9.89 19.97 10.70
N THR A 106 -10.17 19.08 11.66
CA THR A 106 -11.49 18.51 11.93
C THR A 106 -12.55 19.59 12.10
N LYS A 107 -12.30 20.56 12.99
CA LYS A 107 -13.20 21.68 13.24
C LYS A 107 -13.47 22.47 11.97
N ALA A 108 -12.43 22.82 11.21
CA ALA A 108 -12.57 23.59 9.97
C ALA A 108 -13.40 22.86 8.90
N PHE A 109 -13.30 21.53 8.80
CA PHE A 109 -14.07 20.73 7.85
C PHE A 109 -15.54 20.65 8.24
N VAL A 110 -15.82 20.45 9.53
CA VAL A 110 -17.19 20.40 10.05
C VAL A 110 -17.87 21.78 9.92
N GLU A 111 -17.16 22.86 10.27
CA GLU A 111 -17.64 24.25 10.09
C GLU A 111 -17.88 24.60 8.61
N SER A 112 -17.13 23.97 7.69
CA SER A 112 -17.37 24.07 6.24
C SER A 112 -18.57 23.25 5.74
N GLY A 113 -19.29 22.58 6.64
CA GLY A 113 -20.51 21.82 6.35
C GLY A 113 -20.28 20.35 5.99
N HIS A 114 -19.08 19.81 6.15
CA HIS A 114 -18.80 18.40 5.89
C HIS A 114 -19.17 17.50 7.08
N LYS A 115 -19.60 16.27 6.79
CA LYS A 115 -19.66 15.19 7.80
C LYS A 115 -18.26 14.58 7.92
N VAL A 116 -17.72 14.53 9.13
CA VAL A 116 -16.36 14.06 9.42
C VAL A 116 -16.40 12.89 10.40
N VAL A 117 -15.61 11.86 10.10
CA VAL A 117 -15.28 10.77 11.01
C VAL A 117 -13.80 10.88 11.34
N ALA A 118 -13.48 11.23 12.58
CA ALA A 118 -12.13 11.33 13.10
C ALA A 118 -11.63 9.95 13.53
N LEU A 119 -10.67 9.38 12.80
CA LEU A 119 -9.98 8.14 13.14
C LEU A 119 -8.67 8.49 13.85
N GLU A 120 -8.72 8.56 15.18
CA GLU A 120 -7.56 8.92 16.00
C GLU A 120 -6.97 7.67 16.66
N SER A 121 -5.66 7.49 16.52
CA SER A 121 -4.97 6.33 17.09
C SER A 121 -4.38 6.59 18.48
N ASP A 122 -4.09 7.86 18.81
CA ASP A 122 -3.58 8.26 20.10
C ASP A 122 -4.73 8.67 21.03
N SER A 123 -4.94 7.86 22.08
CA SER A 123 -6.02 8.04 23.03
C SER A 123 -5.94 9.35 23.81
N THR A 124 -4.78 10.03 23.83
CA THR A 124 -4.62 11.32 24.53
C THR A 124 -5.41 12.46 23.89
N PHE A 125 -5.67 12.40 22.58
CA PHE A 125 -6.46 13.41 21.86
C PHE A 125 -7.97 13.11 21.86
N ILE A 126 -8.37 11.86 22.15
CA ILE A 126 -9.77 11.42 22.11
C ILE A 126 -10.68 12.29 23.00
N PRO A 127 -10.36 12.60 24.28
CA PRO A 127 -11.25 13.39 25.12
C PRO A 127 -11.53 14.80 24.56
N HIS A 128 -10.52 15.44 23.96
CA HIS A 128 -10.69 16.75 23.33
C HIS A 128 -11.55 16.67 22.07
N LEU A 129 -11.34 15.64 21.24
CA LEU A 129 -12.13 15.42 20.04
C LEU A 129 -13.58 15.06 20.36
N GLU A 130 -13.84 14.32 21.43
CA GLU A 130 -15.19 14.02 21.91
C GLU A 130 -15.90 15.27 22.44
N SER A 131 -15.17 16.15 23.14
CA SER A 131 -15.69 17.48 23.49
C SER A 131 -16.08 18.26 22.23
N LEU A 132 -15.22 18.28 21.22
CA LEU A 132 -15.50 18.92 19.93
C LEU A 132 -16.71 18.29 19.22
N GLN A 133 -16.89 16.98 19.31
CA GLN A 133 -18.05 16.26 18.76
C GLN A 133 -19.37 16.73 19.40
N ASN A 134 -19.38 16.90 20.72
CA ASN A 134 -20.55 17.39 21.46
C ASN A 134 -20.91 18.83 21.05
N ASP A 135 -19.90 19.67 20.82
CA ASP A 135 -20.08 21.07 20.43
C ASP A 135 -20.57 21.22 18.98
N LEU A 136 -20.21 20.29 18.08
CA LEU A 136 -20.43 20.42 16.63
C LEU A 136 -21.68 19.68 16.09
N GLY A 137 -22.59 19.24 16.96
CA GLY A 137 -23.96 18.90 16.58
C GLY A 137 -24.09 17.73 15.59
N GLY A 138 -23.46 16.58 15.88
CA GLY A 138 -23.67 15.31 15.17
C GLY A 138 -23.04 15.19 13.78
N LYS A 139 -22.32 16.22 13.32
CA LYS A 139 -21.55 16.19 12.06
C LYS A 139 -20.15 15.61 12.22
N LEU A 140 -19.69 15.44 13.45
CA LEU A 140 -18.43 14.80 13.81
C LEU A 140 -18.72 13.47 14.51
N GLN A 141 -17.98 12.43 14.16
CA GLN A 141 -17.91 11.18 14.91
C GLN A 141 -16.45 10.83 15.19
N VAL A 142 -16.11 10.58 16.45
CA VAL A 142 -14.77 10.22 16.88
C VAL A 142 -14.69 8.72 17.09
N VAL A 143 -13.63 8.10 16.58
CA VAL A 143 -13.36 6.67 16.71
C VAL A 143 -11.88 6.47 17.09
N HIS A 144 -11.63 5.70 18.15
CA HIS A 144 -10.27 5.29 18.53
C HIS A 144 -9.77 4.21 17.56
N CYS A 145 -9.18 4.63 16.44
CA CYS A 145 -8.78 3.79 15.32
C CYS A 145 -7.49 4.28 14.66
N ASP A 146 -6.54 3.37 14.44
CA ASP A 146 -5.37 3.59 13.59
C ASP A 146 -5.65 3.10 12.17
N PHE A 147 -6.02 4.05 11.31
CA PHE A 147 -6.30 3.80 9.89
C PHE A 147 -5.19 3.00 9.19
N PHE A 148 -3.92 3.23 9.55
CA PHE A 148 -2.78 2.58 8.89
C PHE A 148 -2.53 1.15 9.35
N LYS A 149 -3.16 0.73 10.46
CA LYS A 149 -3.12 -0.64 10.98
C LYS A 149 -4.42 -1.40 10.81
N MET A 150 -5.43 -0.78 10.18
CA MET A 150 -6.71 -1.41 9.87
C MET A 150 -6.52 -2.65 9.01
N ASP A 151 -7.28 -3.69 9.32
CA ASP A 151 -7.22 -5.01 8.67
C ASP A 151 -5.80 -5.63 8.72
N PRO A 152 -5.32 -6.03 9.91
CA PRO A 152 -3.99 -6.63 10.03
C PRO A 152 -3.93 -7.94 9.24
N ARG A 153 -2.89 -8.10 8.43
CA ARG A 153 -2.63 -9.35 7.70
C ARG A 153 -2.20 -10.45 8.66
N ASN A 154 -2.40 -11.70 8.25
CA ASN A 154 -1.91 -12.90 8.94
C ASN A 154 -2.45 -13.07 10.38
N GLY A 155 -3.69 -12.67 10.63
CA GLY A 155 -4.37 -12.95 11.91
C GLY A 155 -3.86 -12.12 13.09
N GLY A 156 -3.31 -10.92 12.84
CA GLY A 156 -2.85 -10.02 13.89
C GLY A 156 -3.96 -9.66 14.91
N ILE A 157 -3.54 -9.32 16.14
CA ILE A 157 -4.46 -9.02 17.25
C ILE A 157 -5.32 -7.81 16.92
N VAL A 158 -6.64 -8.00 16.87
CA VAL A 158 -7.64 -6.95 16.69
C VAL A 158 -8.08 -6.45 18.07
N LYS A 159 -7.55 -5.29 18.46
CA LYS A 159 -7.97 -4.53 19.64
C LYS A 159 -7.66 -3.05 19.40
N PRO A 160 -8.42 -2.11 19.98
CA PRO A 160 -8.15 -0.68 19.81
C PRO A 160 -6.66 -0.35 20.03
N PRO A 161 -6.04 0.45 19.15
CA PRO A 161 -6.64 1.19 18.02
C PRO A 161 -6.76 0.38 16.70
N ILE A 162 -6.44 -0.92 16.67
CA ILE A 162 -6.51 -1.78 15.48
C ILE A 162 -7.94 -2.30 15.30
N MET A 163 -8.53 -2.06 14.13
CA MET A 163 -9.92 -2.42 13.81
C MET A 163 -10.04 -3.13 12.45
N ILE A 164 -11.18 -3.78 12.23
CA ILE A 164 -11.59 -4.34 10.94
C ILE A 164 -12.47 -3.32 10.21
N SER A 165 -12.12 -2.98 8.97
CA SER A 165 -12.82 -1.98 8.15
C SER A 165 -14.30 -2.31 7.96
N GLU A 166 -14.62 -3.58 7.72
CA GLU A 166 -15.99 -4.04 7.51
C GLU A 166 -16.89 -3.78 8.72
N MET A 167 -16.39 -4.01 9.93
CA MET A 167 -17.14 -3.73 11.16
C MET A 167 -17.31 -2.22 11.35
N LEU A 168 -16.20 -1.48 11.26
CA LEU A 168 -16.21 -0.04 11.43
C LEU A 168 -17.18 0.65 10.46
N PHE A 169 -17.13 0.30 9.17
CA PHE A 169 -17.93 0.99 8.16
C PHE A 169 -19.39 0.58 8.20
N LYS A 170 -19.70 -0.64 8.64
CA LYS A 170 -21.06 -1.04 8.98
C LYS A 170 -21.63 -0.18 10.12
N ASP A 171 -20.87 0.03 11.18
CA ASP A 171 -21.29 0.85 12.33
C ASP A 171 -21.44 2.33 11.96
N LEU A 172 -20.62 2.82 11.02
CA LEU A 172 -20.72 4.18 10.46
C LEU A 172 -21.86 4.34 9.44
N GLY A 173 -22.52 3.26 9.04
CA GLY A 173 -23.55 3.27 8.00
C GLY A 173 -23.01 3.60 6.60
N ILE A 174 -21.76 3.25 6.31
CA ILE A 174 -21.13 3.45 5.00
C ILE A 174 -21.47 2.26 4.10
N GLU A 175 -22.19 2.54 3.02
CA GLU A 175 -22.55 1.54 2.02
C GLU A 175 -21.44 1.36 0.97
N ALA A 176 -21.25 0.12 0.54
CA ALA A 176 -20.34 -0.20 -0.54
C ALA A 176 -20.93 0.22 -1.90
N LEU A 177 -20.12 0.85 -2.74
CA LEU A 177 -20.47 1.16 -4.12
C LEU A 177 -19.74 0.23 -5.08
N PRO A 178 -20.38 -0.20 -6.19
CA PRO A 178 -19.69 -0.89 -7.26
C PRO A 178 -18.48 -0.08 -7.75
N TRP A 179 -17.38 -0.74 -8.08
CA TRP A 179 -16.13 -0.09 -8.50
C TRP A 179 -16.33 0.99 -9.59
N LYS A 180 -17.27 0.76 -10.51
CA LYS A 180 -17.57 1.66 -11.64
C LYS A 180 -18.47 2.87 -11.28
N ALA A 181 -19.14 2.86 -10.13
CA ALA A 181 -20.20 3.82 -9.78
C ALA A 181 -19.66 5.20 -9.38
N GLY A 182 -18.67 5.28 -8.48
CA GLY A 182 -18.25 6.57 -7.94
C GLY A 182 -17.22 6.48 -6.81
N ILE A 183 -17.07 7.59 -6.08
CA ILE A 183 -16.25 7.69 -4.86
C ILE A 183 -17.24 7.74 -3.68
N PRO A 184 -17.32 6.68 -2.83
CA PRO A 184 -18.29 6.63 -1.74
C PRO A 184 -17.96 7.63 -0.62
N PHE A 185 -16.68 7.76 -0.27
CA PHE A 185 -16.17 8.69 0.74
C PHE A 185 -14.72 9.07 0.43
N LYS A 186 -14.22 10.09 1.14
CA LYS A 186 -12.85 10.59 1.01
C LYS A 186 -12.09 10.42 2.31
N VAL A 187 -10.81 10.10 2.22
CA VAL A 187 -9.91 10.05 3.37
C VAL A 187 -8.96 11.24 3.28
N ILE A 188 -8.66 11.86 4.42
CA ILE A 188 -7.68 12.93 4.56
C ILE A 188 -6.74 12.65 5.73
N GLY A 189 -5.45 12.93 5.57
CA GLY A 189 -4.51 12.81 6.69
C GLY A 189 -3.05 12.91 6.25
N SER A 190 -2.16 12.41 7.09
CA SER A 190 -0.72 12.39 6.85
C SER A 190 -0.18 10.97 6.95
N PHE A 191 0.65 10.54 6.00
CA PHE A 191 1.35 9.27 6.15
C PHE A 191 2.31 9.32 7.36
N PRO A 192 2.48 8.21 8.10
CA PRO A 192 3.45 8.13 9.19
C PRO A 192 4.87 8.30 8.68
N ILE A 193 5.66 9.15 9.33
CA ILE A 193 6.92 9.69 8.79
C ILE A 193 7.92 8.57 8.46
N LYS A 194 8.07 7.57 9.34
CA LYS A 194 9.06 6.50 9.16
C LYS A 194 8.57 5.37 8.25
N ASN A 195 7.27 5.30 7.97
CA ASN A 195 6.64 4.13 7.38
C ASN A 195 5.92 4.41 6.05
N GLU A 196 6.13 5.58 5.43
CA GLU A 196 5.44 6.00 4.20
C GLU A 196 5.48 4.90 3.12
N LYS A 197 6.67 4.39 2.77
CA LYS A 197 6.83 3.31 1.77
C LYS A 197 6.07 2.03 2.14
N ARG A 198 6.13 1.59 3.40
CA ARG A 198 5.46 0.38 3.89
C ARG A 198 3.94 0.52 3.79
N ILE A 199 3.41 1.67 4.21
CA ILE A 199 1.99 1.96 4.13
C ILE A 199 1.53 2.08 2.67
N LEU A 200 2.34 2.68 1.79
CA LEU A 200 2.05 2.69 0.35
C LEU A 200 1.93 1.27 -0.22
N TRP A 201 2.80 0.33 0.17
CA TRP A 201 2.65 -1.08 -0.24
C TRP A 201 1.36 -1.70 0.32
N LYS A 202 1.08 -1.53 1.61
CA LYS A 202 -0.15 -2.04 2.23
C LYS A 202 -1.38 -1.58 1.45
N ILE A 203 -1.54 -0.27 1.27
CA ILE A 203 -2.69 0.33 0.57
C ILE A 203 -2.76 -0.15 -0.87
N LEU A 204 -1.62 -0.28 -1.56
CA LEU A 204 -1.57 -0.74 -2.94
C LEU A 204 -2.13 -2.16 -3.07
N HIS A 205 -1.71 -3.09 -2.20
CA HIS A 205 -2.29 -4.42 -2.15
C HIS A 205 -3.79 -4.37 -1.84
N ASP A 206 -4.23 -3.53 -0.89
CA ASP A 206 -5.65 -3.42 -0.54
C ASP A 206 -6.48 -2.89 -1.74
N ILE A 207 -5.92 -1.99 -2.57
CA ILE A 207 -6.53 -1.54 -3.83
C ILE A 207 -6.70 -2.70 -4.81
N TYR A 208 -5.61 -3.42 -5.11
CA TYR A 208 -5.63 -4.46 -6.15
C TYR A 208 -6.42 -5.69 -5.72
N ALA A 209 -6.38 -6.06 -4.44
CA ALA A 209 -7.17 -7.15 -3.89
C ALA A 209 -8.66 -6.79 -3.69
N CYS A 210 -9.05 -5.51 -3.84
CA CYS A 210 -10.38 -5.00 -3.49
C CYS A 210 -10.78 -5.34 -2.03
N THR A 211 -9.83 -5.25 -1.11
CA THR A 211 -10.02 -5.52 0.32
C THR A 211 -9.96 -4.24 1.15
N SER A 212 -10.12 -4.37 2.47
CA SER A 212 -10.13 -3.24 3.38
C SER A 212 -11.16 -2.18 2.96
N ILE A 213 -10.80 -0.90 3.03
CA ILE A 213 -11.63 0.22 2.60
C ILE A 213 -12.04 0.14 1.11
N TYR A 214 -11.27 -0.55 0.27
CA TYR A 214 -11.56 -0.68 -1.16
C TYR A 214 -12.60 -1.75 -1.48
N LYS A 215 -13.01 -2.57 -0.50
CA LYS A 215 -14.24 -3.39 -0.57
C LYS A 215 -15.48 -2.51 -0.79
N PHE A 216 -15.43 -1.24 -0.37
CA PHE A 216 -16.52 -0.28 -0.47
C PHE A 216 -16.50 0.55 -1.77
N GLY A 217 -15.51 0.35 -2.64
CA GLY A 217 -15.39 1.01 -3.93
C GLY A 217 -14.12 1.86 -4.06
N ARG A 218 -14.14 2.84 -4.96
CA ARG A 218 -12.95 3.66 -5.28
C ARG A 218 -12.81 4.82 -4.31
N ILE A 219 -12.13 4.57 -3.20
CA ILE A 219 -11.89 5.57 -2.16
C ILE A 219 -10.85 6.59 -2.64
N GLU A 220 -11.13 7.88 -2.48
CA GLU A 220 -10.14 8.94 -2.76
C GLU A 220 -9.34 9.25 -1.50
N LEU A 221 -8.02 9.09 -1.57
CA LEU A 221 -7.10 9.46 -0.48
C LEU A 221 -6.48 10.82 -0.77
N ASN A 222 -6.58 11.76 0.16
CA ASN A 222 -5.91 13.06 0.13
C ASN A 222 -4.89 13.10 1.28
N MET A 223 -3.64 12.77 0.98
CA MET A 223 -2.62 12.50 1.99
C MET A 223 -1.43 13.45 1.91
N PHE A 224 -0.90 13.86 3.05
CA PHE A 224 0.44 14.45 3.13
C PHE A 224 1.51 13.36 3.10
N ILE A 225 2.50 13.53 2.23
CA ILE A 225 3.64 12.63 2.04
C ILE A 225 4.93 13.45 1.88
N SER A 226 6.08 12.89 2.25
CA SER A 226 7.36 13.54 1.97
C SER A 226 7.57 13.76 0.47
N GLU A 227 8.25 14.86 0.11
CA GLU A 227 8.60 15.15 -1.30
C GLU A 227 9.44 14.02 -1.92
N SER A 228 10.33 13.38 -1.16
CA SER A 228 11.15 12.27 -1.64
C SER A 228 10.31 11.06 -2.05
N GLU A 229 9.36 10.64 -1.21
CA GLU A 229 8.48 9.51 -1.55
C GLU A 229 7.49 9.88 -2.65
N TYR A 230 6.98 11.11 -2.68
CA TYR A 230 6.17 11.60 -3.80
C TYR A 230 6.93 11.53 -5.13
N GLN A 231 8.16 12.03 -5.18
CA GLN A 231 8.99 12.01 -6.40
C GLN A 231 9.20 10.58 -6.91
N LYS A 232 9.45 9.62 -6.02
CA LYS A 232 9.53 8.20 -6.39
C LYS A 232 8.18 7.66 -6.86
N LEU A 233 7.08 8.03 -6.22
CA LEU A 233 5.73 7.57 -6.57
C LEU A 233 5.32 7.97 -8.00
N VAL A 234 5.64 9.21 -8.41
CA VAL A 234 5.34 9.74 -9.75
C VAL A 234 6.50 9.58 -10.74
N ALA A 235 7.58 8.92 -10.34
CA ALA A 235 8.73 8.69 -11.20
C ALA A 235 8.34 7.91 -12.45
N ASN A 236 8.99 8.22 -13.57
CA ASN A 236 8.74 7.62 -14.87
C ASN A 236 10.08 7.53 -15.64
N PRO A 237 10.11 7.06 -16.90
CA PRO A 237 11.33 6.99 -17.68
C PRO A 237 12.19 8.26 -17.75
N ARG A 238 11.59 9.45 -17.64
CA ARG A 238 12.31 10.73 -17.65
C ARG A 238 13.05 11.01 -16.34
N THR A 239 12.65 10.35 -15.25
CA THR A 239 13.24 10.44 -13.91
C THR A 239 13.71 9.06 -13.47
N ALA A 240 14.38 8.34 -14.36
CA ALA A 240 14.76 6.94 -14.20
C ALA A 240 15.45 6.61 -12.86
N PRO A 241 16.32 7.45 -12.27
CA PRO A 241 16.95 7.13 -10.96
C PRO A 241 15.93 6.85 -9.85
N PHE A 242 14.78 7.53 -9.85
CA PHE A 242 13.72 7.36 -8.85
C PHE A 242 12.64 6.34 -9.26
N TYR A 243 12.71 5.83 -10.50
CA TYR A 243 11.69 4.93 -11.03
C TYR A 243 11.85 3.52 -10.47
N GLN A 244 10.81 3.02 -9.80
CA GLN A 244 10.81 1.74 -9.09
C GLN A 244 9.48 0.99 -9.29
N PRO A 245 9.34 -0.29 -8.88
CA PRO A 245 8.09 -1.05 -9.04
C PRO A 245 6.88 -0.32 -8.44
N LEU A 246 7.06 0.29 -7.26
CA LEU A 246 6.00 1.05 -6.60
C LEU A 246 5.49 2.21 -7.48
N SER A 247 6.35 2.87 -8.26
CA SER A 247 5.98 3.93 -9.19
C SER A 247 5.03 3.42 -10.27
N VAL A 248 5.35 2.26 -10.86
CA VAL A 248 4.54 1.61 -11.90
C VAL A 248 3.17 1.26 -11.33
N LEU A 249 3.16 0.48 -10.24
CA LEU A 249 1.94 -0.11 -9.71
C LEU A 249 0.94 0.96 -9.25
N TRP A 250 1.42 2.05 -8.62
CA TRP A 250 0.57 3.16 -8.20
C TRP A 250 0.06 3.99 -9.37
N GLN A 251 0.87 4.26 -10.40
CA GLN A 251 0.42 5.03 -11.56
C GLN A 251 -0.57 4.25 -12.45
N VAL A 252 -0.45 2.92 -12.48
CA VAL A 252 -1.47 2.02 -13.06
C VAL A 252 -2.75 2.04 -12.23
N ALA A 253 -2.63 1.93 -10.91
CA ALA A 253 -3.79 1.87 -10.01
C ALA A 253 -4.58 3.18 -9.94
N CYS A 254 -3.89 4.30 -9.86
CA CYS A 254 -4.45 5.58 -9.44
C CYS A 254 -4.14 6.73 -10.40
N ASP A 255 -5.07 7.68 -10.45
CA ASP A 255 -4.80 9.04 -10.85
C ASP A 255 -4.16 9.78 -9.66
N ILE A 256 -2.91 10.20 -9.82
CA ILE A 256 -2.10 10.83 -8.76
C ILE A 256 -1.96 12.31 -9.09
N LYS A 257 -2.45 13.18 -8.21
CA LYS A 257 -2.38 14.64 -8.39
C LYS A 257 -1.74 15.32 -7.21
N LEU A 258 -0.73 16.13 -7.47
CA LEU A 258 -0.19 17.07 -6.49
C LEU A 258 -1.19 18.23 -6.33
N LEU A 259 -1.70 18.41 -5.11
CA LEU A 259 -2.65 19.47 -4.80
C LEU A 259 -1.96 20.69 -4.19
N HIS A 260 -0.94 20.47 -3.37
CA HIS A 260 -0.22 21.53 -2.66
C HIS A 260 1.16 21.06 -2.21
N VAL A 261 2.08 21.99 -1.99
CA VAL A 261 3.39 21.73 -1.38
C VAL A 261 3.55 22.68 -0.19
N GLU A 262 3.78 22.12 0.99
CA GLU A 262 3.89 22.88 2.24
C GLU A 262 5.26 22.65 2.89
N PRO A 263 5.89 23.69 3.45
CA PRO A 263 7.07 23.50 4.30
C PRO A 263 6.74 22.70 5.56
N GLY A 264 7.65 21.83 5.97
CA GLY A 264 7.50 20.96 7.15
C GLY A 264 7.30 21.69 8.47
N THR A 265 7.67 22.97 8.55
CA THR A 265 7.44 23.86 9.70
C THR A 265 5.97 24.22 9.93
N SER A 266 5.08 23.91 8.98
CA SER A 266 3.64 24.15 9.15
C SER A 266 2.91 23.02 9.87
N PHE A 267 3.65 22.00 10.29
CA PHE A 267 3.15 20.84 11.02
C PHE A 267 3.82 20.75 12.38
N ASP A 268 3.04 20.38 13.38
CA ASP A 268 3.59 20.02 14.69
C ASP A 268 3.88 18.52 14.76
N LEU A 269 5.00 18.19 15.39
CA LEU A 269 5.39 16.82 15.72
C LEU A 269 5.03 16.59 17.20
N CYS A 270 4.06 15.72 17.48
CA CYS A 270 3.77 15.33 18.86
C CYS A 270 4.46 13.99 19.17
N THR A 271 5.13 13.91 20.32
CA THR A 271 5.62 12.66 20.90
C THR A 271 4.61 12.09 21.90
N GLN A 272 4.71 10.80 22.24
CA GLN A 272 3.68 9.98 22.91
C GLN A 272 3.23 10.45 24.32
N ASN A 273 3.61 11.64 24.76
CA ASN A 273 3.23 12.22 26.05
C ASN A 273 2.35 13.48 25.91
N GLY A 274 1.86 13.82 24.72
CA GLY A 274 1.12 15.08 24.49
C GLY A 274 1.99 16.33 24.66
N ILE A 275 3.28 16.16 24.92
CA ILE A 275 4.25 17.25 25.05
C ILE A 275 4.70 17.62 23.65
N LEU A 276 4.40 18.86 23.26
CA LEU A 276 5.01 19.53 22.13
C LEU A 276 6.49 19.73 22.45
N GLU A 277 7.34 18.72 22.19
CA GLU A 277 8.77 18.87 22.38
C GLU A 277 9.27 20.00 21.48
N LYS A 278 9.74 21.09 22.10
CA LYS A 278 10.56 22.09 21.42
C LYS A 278 11.77 21.34 20.86
N SER A 279 11.71 21.06 19.57
CA SER A 279 12.67 20.21 18.88
C SER A 279 14.10 20.73 19.09
N SER A 280 15.04 19.82 19.35
CA SER A 280 16.49 20.08 19.24
C SER A 280 16.80 20.87 17.95
N TYR A 281 17.77 21.79 17.99
CA TYR A 281 18.17 22.62 16.84
C TYR A 281 18.37 21.83 15.54
N LYS A 282 18.90 20.59 15.63
CA LYS A 282 19.05 19.68 14.48
C LYS A 282 17.71 19.18 13.92
N ALA A 283 16.74 18.88 14.78
CA ALA A 283 15.42 18.43 14.35
C ALA A 283 14.61 19.59 13.73
N ALA A 284 14.70 20.80 14.31
CA ALA A 284 14.13 22.01 13.73
C ALA A 284 14.73 22.32 12.33
N LEU A 285 16.05 22.21 12.19
CA LEU A 285 16.75 22.45 10.92
C LEU A 285 16.35 21.43 9.84
N ASN A 286 16.24 20.16 10.20
CA ASN A 286 15.79 19.11 9.30
C ASN A 286 14.32 19.32 8.89
N GLN A 287 13.46 19.75 9.81
CA GLN A 287 12.05 20.03 9.52
C GLN A 287 11.85 21.28 8.65
N ALA A 288 12.72 22.29 8.80
CA ALA A 288 12.73 23.50 7.97
C ALA A 288 13.09 23.23 6.50
N GLN A 289 13.88 22.18 6.24
CA GLN A 289 14.26 21.79 4.88
C GLN A 289 13.30 20.80 4.24
N GLN A 290 12.46 20.12 5.03
CA GLN A 290 11.51 19.15 4.52
C GLN A 290 10.34 19.85 3.82
N ARG A 291 10.09 19.46 2.57
CA ARG A 291 8.86 19.80 1.85
C ARG A 291 7.91 18.62 1.90
N ILE A 292 6.63 18.92 2.11
CA ILE A 292 5.58 17.93 2.24
C ILE A 292 4.57 18.17 1.13
N CYS A 293 4.32 17.14 0.35
CA CYS A 293 3.38 17.17 -0.75
C CYS A 293 2.00 16.73 -0.25
N PHE A 294 0.98 17.54 -0.50
CA PHE A 294 -0.41 17.12 -0.35
C PHE A 294 -0.88 16.51 -1.66
N VAL A 295 -1.13 15.21 -1.65
CA VAL A 295 -1.39 14.43 -2.87
C VAL A 295 -2.78 13.80 -2.83
N ARG A 296 -3.45 13.80 -3.98
CA ARG A 296 -4.68 13.06 -4.20
C ARG A 296 -4.36 11.77 -4.95
N LEU A 297 -4.82 10.65 -4.40
CA LEU A 297 -4.74 9.33 -4.98
C LEU A 297 -6.17 8.83 -5.22
N THR A 298 -6.57 8.73 -6.47
CA THR A 298 -7.90 8.24 -6.84
C THR A 298 -7.78 6.97 -7.69
N PRO A 299 -8.24 5.79 -7.21
CA PRO A 299 -8.24 4.58 -8.01
C PRO A 299 -8.96 4.77 -9.34
N ARG A 300 -8.35 4.26 -10.41
CA ARG A 300 -8.85 4.39 -11.78
C ARG A 300 -10.07 3.49 -11.98
N LYS A 301 -11.11 4.03 -12.63
CA LYS A 301 -12.31 3.27 -12.99
C LYS A 301 -12.02 2.09 -13.93
N ASN A 302 -10.94 2.16 -14.69
CA ASN A 302 -10.46 1.13 -15.63
C ASN A 302 -9.18 0.42 -15.16
N LEU A 303 -8.92 0.39 -13.84
CA LEU A 303 -7.83 -0.40 -13.27
C LEU A 303 -7.98 -1.88 -13.67
N PHE A 304 -9.11 -2.48 -13.29
CA PHE A 304 -9.42 -3.87 -13.62
C PHE A 304 -10.00 -4.02 -15.02
N THR A 305 -9.58 -5.10 -15.67
CA THR A 305 -9.97 -5.53 -17.01
C THR A 305 -10.35 -7.01 -16.97
N GLU A 306 -10.60 -7.62 -18.12
CA GLU A 306 -10.80 -9.08 -18.20
C GLU A 306 -9.54 -9.88 -17.84
N HIS A 307 -8.36 -9.29 -18.02
CA HIS A 307 -7.06 -9.95 -17.83
C HIS A 307 -6.34 -9.51 -16.55
N LEU A 308 -6.52 -8.27 -16.08
CA LEU A 308 -6.01 -7.81 -14.79
C LEU A 308 -7.18 -7.70 -13.80
N THR A 309 -7.24 -8.63 -12.86
CA THR A 309 -8.33 -8.82 -11.91
C THR A 309 -7.83 -8.79 -10.46
N PRO A 310 -8.71 -8.68 -9.47
CA PRO A 310 -8.34 -8.85 -8.07
C PRO A 310 -7.83 -10.25 -7.69
N ILE A 311 -7.94 -11.24 -8.58
CA ILE A 311 -7.53 -12.62 -8.32
C ILE A 311 -6.06 -12.86 -8.71
N ASN A 312 -5.57 -12.18 -9.76
CA ASN A 312 -4.24 -12.42 -10.34
C ASN A 312 -3.29 -11.22 -10.23
N TYR A 313 -3.60 -10.24 -9.38
CA TYR A 313 -2.81 -9.02 -9.26
C TYR A 313 -1.43 -9.24 -8.64
N ASP A 314 -1.28 -10.27 -7.81
CA ASP A 314 -0.04 -10.73 -7.20
C ASP A 314 0.98 -11.14 -8.27
N THR A 315 0.52 -11.83 -9.32
CA THR A 315 1.33 -12.17 -10.50
C THR A 315 1.77 -10.91 -11.23
N PHE A 316 0.90 -9.90 -11.36
CA PHE A 316 1.27 -8.60 -11.94
C PHE A 316 2.33 -7.87 -11.09
N PHE A 317 2.22 -7.94 -9.76
CA PHE A 317 3.21 -7.36 -8.85
C PHE A 317 4.55 -8.08 -8.99
N HIS A 318 4.53 -9.41 -9.03
CA HIS A 318 5.72 -10.23 -9.21
C HIS A 318 6.41 -9.91 -10.53
N MET A 319 5.70 -9.95 -11.66
CA MET A 319 6.24 -9.59 -12.97
C MET A 319 6.87 -8.18 -12.93
N THR A 320 6.17 -7.21 -12.36
CA THR A 320 6.69 -5.85 -12.23
C THR A 320 7.97 -5.81 -11.39
N LYS A 321 8.01 -6.47 -10.23
CA LYS A 321 9.21 -6.56 -9.38
C LYS A 321 10.37 -7.21 -10.15
N GLN A 322 10.13 -8.33 -10.83
CA GLN A 322 11.14 -9.07 -11.59
C GLN A 322 11.78 -8.25 -12.70
N CYS A 323 10.98 -7.47 -13.47
CA CYS A 323 11.53 -6.59 -14.50
C CYS A 323 12.56 -5.59 -13.93
N PHE A 324 12.38 -5.12 -12.69
CA PHE A 324 13.28 -4.15 -12.06
C PHE A 324 14.55 -4.76 -11.46
N VAL A 325 14.64 -6.09 -11.29
CA VAL A 325 15.87 -6.77 -10.84
C VAL A 325 17.03 -6.49 -11.81
N LYS A 326 16.77 -6.60 -13.12
CA LYS A 326 17.70 -6.19 -14.19
C LYS A 326 17.13 -5.01 -14.98
N ARG A 327 16.87 -3.89 -14.29
CA ARG A 327 16.21 -2.70 -14.87
C ARG A 327 16.89 -2.10 -16.11
N SER A 328 18.19 -2.30 -16.30
CA SER A 328 18.94 -1.81 -17.46
C SER A 328 18.82 -2.71 -18.70
N ALA A 329 18.37 -3.95 -18.55
CA ALA A 329 18.17 -4.90 -19.65
C ALA A 329 16.92 -4.59 -20.47
N LYS A 330 16.83 -5.15 -21.68
CA LYS A 330 15.65 -4.97 -22.55
C LYS A 330 14.55 -5.92 -22.12
N LEU A 331 13.29 -5.54 -22.34
CA LEU A 331 12.14 -6.37 -21.99
C LEU A 331 12.22 -7.77 -22.60
N ILE A 332 12.63 -7.88 -23.87
CA ILE A 332 12.81 -9.18 -24.54
C ILE A 332 13.75 -10.14 -23.80
N ASP A 333 14.74 -9.62 -23.07
CA ASP A 333 15.69 -10.44 -22.30
C ASP A 333 15.06 -10.98 -21.01
N HIS A 334 13.99 -10.33 -20.52
CA HIS A 334 13.22 -10.75 -19.34
C HIS A 334 12.11 -11.76 -19.67
N LEU A 335 11.58 -11.76 -20.89
CA LEU A 335 10.43 -12.60 -21.27
C LEU A 335 10.63 -14.09 -20.94
N PRO A 336 11.78 -14.72 -21.24
CA PRO A 336 12.00 -16.14 -20.92
C PRO A 336 11.97 -16.47 -19.43
N SER A 337 12.26 -15.49 -18.56
CA SER A 337 12.18 -15.66 -17.10
C SER A 337 10.80 -15.34 -16.54
N LEU A 338 9.93 -14.66 -17.30
CA LEU A 338 8.60 -14.29 -16.86
C LEU A 338 7.54 -15.32 -17.27
N SER A 339 7.70 -15.93 -18.45
CA SER A 339 6.65 -16.75 -19.07
C SER A 339 7.26 -17.89 -19.91
N PRO A 340 6.62 -19.09 -19.94
CA PRO A 340 7.00 -20.17 -20.83
C PRO A 340 6.56 -19.95 -22.28
N ILE A 341 5.78 -18.91 -22.57
CA ILE A 341 5.30 -18.58 -23.92
C ILE A 341 6.49 -18.20 -24.81
N ASP A 342 6.46 -18.59 -26.09
CA ASP A 342 7.51 -18.23 -27.04
C ASP A 342 7.72 -16.71 -27.12
N SER A 343 8.94 -16.28 -26.76
CA SER A 343 9.33 -14.87 -26.79
C SER A 343 9.12 -14.22 -28.16
N LYS A 344 9.25 -14.96 -29.27
CA LYS A 344 8.99 -14.37 -30.60
C LYS A 344 7.51 -14.06 -30.79
N ALA A 345 6.62 -14.93 -30.33
CA ALA A 345 5.18 -14.69 -30.34
C ALA A 345 4.79 -13.49 -29.46
N LEU A 346 5.37 -13.38 -28.26
CA LEU A 346 5.16 -12.22 -27.37
C LEU A 346 5.67 -10.93 -28.00
N VAL A 347 6.89 -10.92 -28.54
CA VAL A 347 7.47 -9.74 -29.22
C VAL A 347 6.60 -9.29 -30.40
N LYS A 348 5.97 -10.22 -31.13
CA LYS A 348 5.07 -9.90 -32.24
C LYS A 348 3.83 -9.13 -31.77
N ARG A 349 3.25 -9.46 -30.60
CA ARG A 349 2.10 -8.76 -30.01
C ARG A 349 2.48 -7.47 -29.27
N LEU A 350 3.63 -7.45 -28.59
CA LEU A 350 4.12 -6.29 -27.82
C LEU A 350 4.74 -5.20 -28.71
N HIS A 351 4.97 -5.50 -30.00
CA HIS A 351 5.48 -4.57 -30.99
C HIS A 351 6.75 -3.82 -30.53
N HIS A 352 6.72 -2.48 -30.52
CA HIS A 352 7.91 -1.66 -30.34
C HIS A 352 8.50 -1.75 -28.92
N PHE A 353 7.68 -2.01 -27.88
CA PHE A 353 8.16 -1.85 -26.50
C PHE A 353 8.88 -3.08 -25.97
N ALA A 354 8.75 -4.24 -26.62
CA ALA A 354 9.58 -5.41 -26.34
C ALA A 354 11.08 -5.14 -26.45
N LYS A 355 11.49 -4.16 -27.27
CA LYS A 355 12.88 -3.78 -27.48
C LYS A 355 13.37 -2.69 -26.51
N LEU A 356 12.47 -2.09 -25.72
CA LEU A 356 12.83 -1.05 -24.78
C LEU A 356 13.53 -1.65 -23.56
N ARG A 357 14.40 -0.84 -22.94
CA ARG A 357 14.88 -1.13 -21.58
C ARG A 357 13.72 -1.00 -20.60
N VAL A 358 13.74 -1.77 -19.52
CA VAL A 358 12.69 -1.70 -18.49
C VAL A 358 12.55 -0.28 -17.94
N THR A 359 13.65 0.44 -17.71
CA THR A 359 13.60 1.86 -17.28
C THR A 359 12.95 2.81 -18.28
N ASN A 360 12.81 2.42 -19.55
CA ASN A 360 12.23 3.24 -20.61
C ASN A 360 10.75 2.93 -20.85
N MET A 361 10.22 1.89 -20.22
CA MET A 361 8.80 1.54 -20.27
C MET A 361 7.99 2.45 -19.35
N TYR A 362 6.82 2.90 -19.80
CA TYR A 362 5.87 3.62 -18.97
C TYR A 362 4.96 2.65 -18.21
N PRO A 363 4.30 3.07 -17.11
CA PRO A 363 3.43 2.18 -16.33
C PRO A 363 2.37 1.43 -17.15
N LYS A 364 1.80 2.08 -18.17
CA LYS A 364 0.85 1.46 -19.10
C LYS A 364 1.44 0.29 -19.90
N ASP A 365 2.74 0.33 -20.19
CA ASP A 365 3.42 -0.70 -20.98
C ASP A 365 3.59 -1.97 -20.14
N PHE A 366 3.80 -1.85 -18.83
CA PHE A 366 3.80 -2.98 -17.89
C PHE A 366 2.42 -3.62 -17.78
N LYS A 367 1.36 -2.80 -17.68
CA LYS A 367 -0.01 -3.32 -17.68
C LYS A 367 -0.31 -4.04 -19.00
N GLN A 368 0.05 -3.44 -20.13
CA GLN A 368 -0.14 -4.05 -21.45
C GLN A 368 0.65 -5.36 -21.59
N LEU A 369 1.88 -5.43 -21.08
CA LEU A 369 2.68 -6.66 -21.05
C LEU A 369 1.94 -7.78 -20.32
N PHE A 370 1.47 -7.49 -19.10
CA PHE A 370 0.74 -8.45 -18.28
C PHE A 370 -0.53 -8.95 -18.97
N GLU A 371 -1.37 -8.03 -19.44
CA GLU A 371 -2.61 -8.36 -20.14
C GLU A 371 -2.35 -9.12 -21.45
N THR A 372 -1.25 -8.82 -22.14
CA THR A 372 -0.87 -9.55 -23.37
C THR A 372 -0.52 -10.99 -23.07
N ILE A 373 0.22 -11.28 -21.99
CA ILE A 373 0.58 -12.65 -21.57
C ILE A 373 -0.68 -13.40 -21.12
N GLU A 374 -1.56 -12.75 -20.35
CA GLU A 374 -2.84 -13.32 -19.92
C GLU A 374 -3.79 -13.66 -21.08
N CYS A 375 -3.69 -12.94 -22.21
CA CYS A 375 -4.52 -13.15 -23.40
C CYS A 375 -4.02 -14.31 -24.31
N PHE A 376 -3.04 -15.12 -23.89
CA PHE A 376 -2.66 -16.33 -24.63
C PHE A 376 -3.45 -17.53 -24.13
N ASP A 377 -4.40 -18.00 -24.94
CA ASP A 377 -5.26 -19.14 -24.60
C ASP A 377 -4.62 -20.50 -24.89
N ASP A 378 -3.59 -20.54 -25.76
CA ASP A 378 -2.92 -21.77 -26.20
C ASP A 378 -2.04 -22.41 -25.12
N TYR A 379 -1.88 -21.77 -23.96
CA TYR A 379 -0.99 -22.18 -22.88
C TYR A 379 -1.75 -22.36 -21.57
N THR A 380 -1.67 -23.57 -20.98
CA THR A 380 -2.24 -23.88 -19.66
C THR A 380 -1.57 -23.08 -18.54
N TYR A 381 -0.25 -22.90 -18.62
CA TYR A 381 0.54 -22.11 -17.67
C TYR A 381 1.16 -20.92 -18.40
N LYS A 382 0.79 -19.70 -17.97
CA LYS A 382 1.19 -18.45 -18.65
C LYS A 382 2.38 -17.75 -17.97
N TRP A 383 2.66 -18.10 -16.72
CA TRP A 383 3.67 -17.45 -15.88
C TRP A 383 4.60 -18.47 -15.25
N LEU A 384 5.88 -18.09 -15.13
CA LEU A 384 6.88 -18.78 -14.32
C LEU A 384 6.87 -18.13 -12.93
N TYR A 385 5.81 -18.40 -12.17
CA TYR A 385 5.60 -17.85 -10.84
C TYR A 385 5.73 -18.99 -9.83
N ASP A 386 6.82 -18.97 -9.06
CA ASP A 386 6.94 -19.77 -7.84
C ASP A 386 6.55 -18.88 -6.66
N ASP A 387 5.55 -19.32 -5.89
CA ASP A 387 4.85 -18.59 -4.82
C ASP A 387 5.75 -18.21 -3.61
N ILE A 388 7.07 -18.36 -3.74
CA ILE A 388 8.05 -18.23 -2.66
C ILE A 388 8.93 -17.02 -2.93
N MET A 389 8.43 -15.81 -2.69
CA MET A 389 9.27 -14.63 -2.50
C MET A 389 8.69 -13.77 -1.38
N GLU A 390 9.52 -13.50 -0.36
CA GLU A 390 9.19 -12.73 0.84
C GLU A 390 8.75 -11.29 0.53
N GLU A 391 7.82 -10.76 1.34
CA GLU A 391 7.08 -9.49 1.15
C GLU A 391 7.96 -8.22 1.06
#